data_AF-A0A7W0WUN2-F1
#
_entry.id   AF-A0A7W0WUN2-F1
#
_cell.length_a   1.000
_cell.length_b   1.000
_cell.length_c   1.000
_cell.angle_alpha   90.00
_cell.angle_beta   90.00
_cell.angle_gamma   90.00
#
_symmetry.space_group_name_H-M   'P 1'
#
loop_
_entity.id
_entity.type
_entity.pdbx_description
1 polymer ?
#
loop_
_entity_poly.entity_id
_entity_poly.type
_entity_poly.pdbx_seq_one_letter_code
_entity_poly.pdbx_strand_id
1 'polypeptide(L)'
;MLRPLALVVLIGCGGDGGSAVAPECNALGSTGCVLPWPSAVYQREDTTSPTGFRLDLPLGALPVNFDGIEIDPARINQRTGFSPMSQVLLTFPGGVDGANLVGAGDIAASVTDASPTVIVDMATGERVAHFAEVDVNELDKPEEQVLYLRPAVRLKGNTRYAVAIKKTLRDKAGGELPSPAGFRAMQGGDASGHARLDHVRARFPEMFAALATAGIAKDDLVVAFDFDTADDDTLMADPLAARDAAMAVVGNGDGISYTVKSEMMNPEAGIARIIRLEYVTPQIADLTGKGFHRGSDGKVMVNGTTTTIASIVVPSCATTGNKAGIVIYGHGFFGGLDESTGGYIRSFAKATCNVVVGGLWRGMSADDVADAVLALNDLNKMHGFGERVWQGMVDFMTLTKLARGKLATEVLGGVVDPARTWYYGISQGHILGSTFFAYDPTLTRAVLAVGGANWAVMFE
;
A
#
# COMPACT_ATOMS: atom_id res chain seq x y z
N MET A 1 40.57 7.45 -52.34
CA MET A 1 39.51 6.43 -52.37
C MET A 1 38.32 6.98 -51.60
N LEU A 2 37.36 7.52 -52.35
CA LEU A 2 36.06 7.98 -51.86
C LEU A 2 35.13 6.78 -51.68
N ARG A 3 34.31 6.79 -50.62
CA ARG A 3 32.92 6.27 -50.57
C ARG A 3 32.26 6.72 -49.26
N PRO A 4 30.93 6.89 -49.21
CA PRO A 4 30.34 8.21 -49.07
C PRO A 4 29.47 8.39 -47.81
N LEU A 5 29.30 9.65 -47.43
CA LEU A 5 28.28 10.15 -46.53
C LEU A 5 26.89 9.89 -47.15
N ALA A 6 26.07 9.05 -46.53
CA ALA A 6 24.65 8.93 -46.87
C ALA A 6 23.87 9.95 -46.03
N LEU A 7 23.61 11.10 -46.65
CA LEU A 7 22.64 12.08 -46.19
C LEU A 7 21.24 11.53 -46.52
N VAL A 8 20.52 11.03 -45.52
CA VAL A 8 19.10 10.69 -45.67
C VAL A 8 18.29 11.94 -45.36
N VAL A 9 17.86 12.62 -46.43
CA VAL A 9 16.78 13.59 -46.39
C VAL A 9 15.48 12.81 -46.32
N LEU A 10 14.80 12.82 -45.17
CA LEU A 10 13.41 12.39 -45.08
C LEU A 10 12.52 13.61 -45.30
N ILE A 11 11.95 13.64 -46.50
CA ILE A 11 10.90 14.53 -46.97
C ILE A 11 9.67 14.32 -46.09
N GLY A 12 9.10 15.42 -45.60
CA GLY A 12 7.82 15.42 -44.90
C GLY A 12 6.69 14.96 -45.82
N CYS A 13 5.96 13.94 -45.38
CA CYS A 13 4.60 13.67 -45.82
C CYS A 13 3.65 14.16 -44.72
N GLY A 14 2.83 15.15 -45.04
CA GLY A 14 1.62 15.44 -44.28
C GLY A 14 0.62 14.31 -44.49
N GLY A 15 0.07 13.78 -43.40
CA GLY A 15 -0.96 12.75 -43.40
C GLY A 15 -1.21 12.25 -41.98
N ASP A 16 -2.40 12.57 -41.47
CA ASP A 16 -3.09 12.06 -40.28
C ASP A 16 -2.50 12.40 -38.90
N GLY A 17 -3.07 13.44 -38.28
CA GLY A 17 -2.80 13.91 -36.92
C GLY A 17 -3.30 12.98 -35.83
N GLY A 18 -2.80 11.74 -35.81
CA GLY A 18 -2.82 10.88 -34.63
C GLY A 18 -1.74 11.32 -33.64
N SER A 19 -2.04 11.23 -32.35
CA SER A 19 -1.05 11.44 -31.29
C SER A 19 0.15 10.50 -31.49
N ALA A 20 1.39 11.02 -31.39
CA ALA A 20 2.63 10.23 -31.42
C ALA A 20 2.79 9.30 -30.18
N VAL A 21 1.89 9.42 -29.21
CA VAL A 21 1.81 8.55 -28.02
C VAL A 21 1.05 7.28 -28.37
N ALA A 22 1.62 6.13 -28.02
CA ALA A 22 1.02 4.82 -28.29
C ALA A 22 -0.38 4.69 -27.64
N PRO A 23 -1.34 3.95 -28.25
CA PRO A 23 -2.74 3.90 -27.79
C PRO A 23 -2.97 3.46 -26.34
N GLU A 24 -2.06 2.65 -25.81
CA GLU A 24 -2.04 2.15 -24.43
C GLU A 24 -1.48 3.16 -23.42
N CYS A 25 -0.75 4.17 -23.91
CA CYS A 25 -0.06 5.13 -23.06
C CYS A 25 -0.91 6.37 -22.78
N ASN A 26 -0.52 7.10 -21.74
CA ASN A 26 -1.21 8.29 -21.28
C ASN A 26 -0.67 9.52 -22.02
N ALA A 27 -1.50 10.11 -22.88
CA ALA A 27 -1.16 11.28 -23.68
C ALA A 27 -1.03 12.59 -22.87
N LEU A 28 -1.24 12.55 -21.55
CA LEU A 28 -0.91 13.63 -20.62
C LEU A 28 0.51 13.52 -20.05
N GLY A 29 1.24 12.44 -20.32
CA GLY A 29 2.62 12.25 -19.90
C GLY A 29 3.64 12.61 -20.97
N SER A 30 4.91 12.43 -20.61
CA SER A 30 6.04 12.49 -21.54
C SER A 30 6.81 11.17 -21.61
N THR A 31 7.26 10.68 -20.44
CA THR A 31 8.11 9.50 -20.32
C THR A 31 7.44 8.49 -19.39
N GLY A 32 7.43 7.21 -19.78
CA GLY A 32 6.71 6.17 -19.05
C GLY A 32 5.24 6.11 -19.49
N CYS A 33 4.85 4.95 -20.01
CA CYS A 33 3.58 4.78 -20.70
C CYS A 33 2.37 5.12 -19.82
N VAL A 34 2.36 4.68 -18.55
CA VAL A 34 1.24 4.89 -17.63
C VAL A 34 1.19 6.28 -16.98
N LEU A 35 2.23 7.11 -17.14
CA LEU A 35 2.35 8.39 -16.43
C LEU A 35 1.63 9.53 -17.18
N PRO A 36 1.04 10.52 -16.48
CA PRO A 36 0.93 10.62 -15.02
C PRO A 36 0.05 9.54 -14.40
N TRP A 37 0.40 9.12 -13.19
CA TRP A 37 -0.32 8.14 -12.37
C TRP A 37 -0.69 8.76 -11.02
N PRO A 38 -1.86 8.47 -10.44
CA PRO A 38 -3.05 7.92 -11.09
C PRO A 38 -3.66 8.90 -12.12
N SER A 39 -4.48 8.41 -13.05
CA SER A 39 -5.11 9.25 -14.09
C SER A 39 -6.42 8.66 -14.60
N ALA A 40 -7.44 9.52 -14.76
CA ALA A 40 -8.74 9.14 -15.29
C ALA A 40 -8.69 8.57 -16.71
N VAL A 41 -7.62 8.80 -17.47
CA VAL A 41 -7.37 8.17 -18.79
C VAL A 41 -7.42 6.63 -18.71
N TYR A 42 -7.17 6.06 -17.54
CA TYR A 42 -7.26 4.62 -17.26
C TYR A 42 -8.52 4.24 -16.47
N GLN A 43 -9.60 4.99 -16.61
CA GLN A 43 -10.91 4.68 -16.04
C GLN A 43 -11.94 4.49 -17.16
N ARG A 44 -12.88 3.57 -16.94
CA ARG A 44 -14.07 3.40 -17.76
C ARG A 44 -15.32 3.52 -16.91
N GLU A 45 -16.40 4.00 -17.50
CA GLU A 45 -17.72 4.02 -16.84
C GLU A 45 -18.18 2.58 -16.51
N ASP A 46 -18.76 2.45 -15.32
CA ASP A 46 -19.39 1.22 -14.86
C ASP A 46 -20.51 1.57 -13.86
N THR A 47 -21.77 1.51 -14.31
CA THR A 47 -22.94 1.83 -13.49
C THR A 47 -23.20 0.83 -12.36
N THR A 48 -22.49 -0.30 -12.33
CA THR A 48 -22.54 -1.27 -11.23
C THR A 48 -21.48 -1.00 -10.16
N SER A 49 -20.54 -0.10 -10.43
CA SER A 49 -19.52 0.33 -9.47
C SER A 49 -20.07 1.42 -8.53
N PRO A 50 -19.78 1.39 -7.22
CA PRO A 50 -20.20 2.43 -6.28
C PRO A 50 -19.62 3.82 -6.59
N THR A 51 -18.51 3.87 -7.33
CA THR A 51 -17.88 5.12 -7.79
C THR A 51 -18.37 5.56 -9.17
N GLY A 52 -19.18 4.74 -9.85
CA GLY A 52 -19.55 4.92 -11.26
C GLY A 52 -18.46 4.54 -12.26
N PHE A 53 -17.27 4.10 -11.79
CA PHE A 53 -16.12 3.78 -12.64
C PHE A 53 -15.42 2.49 -12.22
N ARG A 54 -14.65 1.92 -13.16
CA ARG A 54 -13.60 0.94 -12.87
C ARG A 54 -12.31 1.32 -13.58
N LEU A 55 -11.20 0.77 -13.11
CA LEU A 55 -9.94 0.88 -13.83
C LEU A 55 -10.00 0.10 -15.17
N ASP A 56 -9.35 0.64 -16.19
CA ASP A 56 -9.24 0.11 -17.55
C ASP A 56 -7.82 0.30 -18.08
N LEU A 57 -6.87 -0.36 -17.44
CA LEU A 57 -5.48 -0.42 -17.88
C LEU A 57 -5.37 -1.42 -19.03
N PRO A 58 -4.89 -1.01 -20.22
CA PRO A 58 -4.60 -1.95 -21.30
C PRO A 58 -3.35 -2.76 -20.99
N LEU A 59 -3.28 -3.96 -21.57
CA LEU A 59 -2.03 -4.71 -21.64
C LEU A 59 -0.97 -3.86 -22.38
N GLY A 60 0.27 -3.88 -21.90
CA GLY A 60 1.36 -3.04 -22.42
C GLY A 60 1.45 -1.64 -21.82
N ALA A 61 0.45 -1.16 -21.06
CA ALA A 61 0.54 0.15 -20.40
C ALA A 61 1.49 0.15 -19.19
N LEU A 62 1.49 -0.97 -18.47
CA LEU A 62 2.23 -1.16 -17.23
C LEU A 62 3.68 -1.57 -17.51
N PRO A 63 4.62 -1.29 -16.59
CA PRO A 63 6.02 -1.67 -16.78
C PRO A 63 6.22 -3.17 -17.01
N VAL A 64 7.19 -3.50 -17.85
CA VAL A 64 7.68 -4.86 -18.07
C VAL A 64 8.95 -5.04 -17.23
N ASN A 65 9.05 -6.15 -16.50
CA ASN A 65 10.24 -6.41 -15.69
C ASN A 65 11.48 -6.76 -16.55
N PHE A 66 12.65 -6.92 -15.93
CA PHE A 66 13.89 -7.26 -16.63
C PHE A 66 13.85 -8.61 -17.37
N ASP A 67 13.02 -9.55 -16.91
CA ASP A 67 12.82 -10.86 -17.53
C ASP A 67 11.79 -10.84 -18.69
N GLY A 68 11.25 -9.67 -19.05
CA GLY A 68 10.24 -9.55 -20.10
C GLY A 68 8.83 -9.95 -19.69
N ILE A 69 8.55 -10.05 -18.38
CA ILE A 69 7.23 -10.38 -17.85
C ILE A 69 6.37 -9.12 -17.80
N GLU A 70 5.29 -9.13 -18.56
CA GLU A 70 4.26 -8.09 -18.54
C GLU A 70 3.33 -8.26 -17.32
N ILE A 71 2.87 -7.14 -16.77
CA ILE A 71 1.86 -7.14 -15.71
C ILE A 71 0.47 -7.29 -16.33
N ASP A 72 -0.26 -8.33 -15.92
CA ASP A 72 -1.66 -8.53 -16.26
C ASP A 72 -2.55 -7.52 -15.52
N PRO A 73 -3.19 -6.58 -16.23
CA PRO A 73 -4.01 -5.56 -15.61
C PRO A 73 -5.36 -6.12 -15.11
N ALA A 74 -5.75 -7.35 -15.45
CA ALA A 74 -7.09 -7.88 -15.20
C ALA A 74 -7.52 -7.78 -13.72
N ARG A 75 -6.60 -8.01 -12.78
CA ARG A 75 -6.87 -7.85 -11.34
C ARG A 75 -6.98 -6.40 -10.92
N ILE A 76 -6.16 -5.51 -11.49
CA ILE A 76 -6.20 -4.07 -11.20
C ILE A 76 -7.50 -3.46 -11.78
N ASN A 77 -7.93 -3.93 -12.95
CA ASN A 77 -9.16 -3.50 -13.63
C ASN A 77 -10.46 -3.93 -12.91
N GLN A 78 -10.36 -4.75 -11.85
CA GLN A 78 -11.49 -5.03 -10.96
C GLN A 78 -11.74 -3.89 -9.97
N ARG A 79 -10.76 -2.99 -9.75
CA ARG A 79 -10.88 -1.90 -8.79
C ARG A 79 -11.85 -0.83 -9.28
N THR A 80 -12.58 -0.28 -8.33
CA THR A 80 -13.60 0.78 -8.52
C THR A 80 -12.97 2.18 -8.60
N GLY A 81 -11.65 2.27 -8.49
CA GLY A 81 -10.88 3.51 -8.56
C GLY A 81 -9.44 3.26 -8.13
N PHE A 82 -8.65 4.32 -8.05
CA PHE A 82 -7.27 4.23 -7.59
C PHE A 82 -7.19 4.12 -6.07
N SER A 83 -6.07 3.62 -5.54
CA SER A 83 -5.88 3.57 -4.09
C SER A 83 -5.98 4.98 -3.49
N PRO A 84 -6.75 5.19 -2.41
CA PRO A 84 -6.74 6.46 -1.67
C PRO A 84 -5.39 6.75 -0.97
N MET A 85 -4.45 5.80 -1.02
CA MET A 85 -3.07 5.94 -0.58
C MET A 85 -2.07 6.00 -1.74
N SER A 86 -2.54 6.07 -3.00
CA SER A 86 -1.67 6.20 -4.16
C SER A 86 -0.83 7.47 -4.07
N GLN A 87 0.43 7.34 -4.44
CA GLN A 87 1.26 8.48 -4.76
C GLN A 87 0.95 8.98 -6.16
N VAL A 88 1.13 10.27 -6.39
CA VAL A 88 1.10 10.84 -7.71
C VAL A 88 2.51 10.78 -8.31
N LEU A 89 2.63 10.25 -9.51
CA LEU A 89 3.87 10.07 -10.24
C LEU A 89 3.77 10.79 -11.59
N LEU A 90 4.76 11.60 -11.92
CA LEU A 90 4.89 12.24 -13.23
C LEU A 90 6.36 12.25 -13.67
N THR A 91 6.59 12.44 -14.96
CA THR A 91 7.92 12.74 -15.51
C THR A 91 7.81 13.95 -16.42
N PHE A 92 8.93 14.61 -16.66
CA PHE A 92 9.06 15.67 -17.65
C PHE A 92 10.33 15.45 -18.47
N PRO A 93 10.33 15.73 -19.79
CA PRO A 93 11.55 15.68 -20.58
C PRO A 93 12.58 16.65 -20.00
N GLY A 94 13.80 16.19 -19.76
CA GLY A 94 14.86 17.01 -19.16
C GLY A 94 14.84 17.07 -17.63
N GLY A 95 13.88 16.40 -16.99
CA GLY A 95 13.75 16.33 -15.54
C GLY A 95 13.25 17.64 -14.90
N VAL A 96 12.96 17.56 -13.60
CA VAL A 96 12.46 18.68 -12.78
C VAL A 96 13.56 19.21 -11.87
N ASP A 97 13.61 20.53 -11.68
CA ASP A 97 14.38 21.13 -10.59
C ASP A 97 13.59 21.03 -9.26
N GLY A 98 14.18 20.35 -8.29
CA GLY A 98 13.57 20.16 -6.96
C GLY A 98 13.64 21.39 -6.05
N ALA A 99 14.32 22.47 -6.43
CA ALA A 99 14.64 23.58 -5.54
C ALA A 99 13.42 24.30 -4.92
N ASN A 100 12.27 24.32 -5.61
CA ASN A 100 11.04 24.93 -5.11
C ASN A 100 9.93 23.92 -4.77
N LEU A 101 10.23 22.63 -4.71
CA LEU A 101 9.29 21.62 -4.24
C LEU A 101 9.10 21.74 -2.72
N VAL A 102 7.87 21.50 -2.26
CA VAL A 102 7.56 21.44 -0.83
C VAL A 102 7.95 20.06 -0.30
N GLY A 103 9.01 19.99 0.51
CA GLY A 103 9.48 18.72 1.10
C GLY A 103 8.73 18.31 2.37
N ALA A 104 8.99 17.08 2.84
CA ALA A 104 8.32 16.49 4.00
C ALA A 104 8.50 17.28 5.33
N GLY A 105 9.51 18.15 5.41
CA GLY A 105 9.76 19.02 6.57
C GLY A 105 8.87 20.26 6.66
N ASP A 106 8.14 20.62 5.59
CA ASP A 106 7.29 21.82 5.53
C ASP A 106 5.99 21.56 4.73
N ILE A 107 5.34 20.42 4.97
CA ILE A 107 4.12 19.99 4.27
C ILE A 107 3.03 21.08 4.25
N ALA A 108 2.93 21.91 5.30
CA ALA A 108 1.94 22.98 5.36
C ALA A 108 2.08 24.02 4.24
N ALA A 109 3.28 24.20 3.68
CA ALA A 109 3.49 25.09 2.54
C ALA A 109 2.79 24.59 1.26
N SER A 110 2.50 23.29 1.15
CA SER A 110 1.96 22.66 -0.06
C SER A 110 0.53 23.11 -0.39
N VAL A 111 -0.21 23.63 0.60
CA VAL A 111 -1.58 24.13 0.43
C VAL A 111 -1.62 25.65 0.22
N THR A 112 -0.47 26.30 0.08
CA THR A 112 -0.35 27.73 -0.19
C THR A 112 -0.03 28.00 -1.67
N ASP A 113 -0.10 29.25 -2.10
CA ASP A 113 0.23 29.63 -3.48
C ASP A 113 1.72 29.51 -3.82
N ALA A 114 2.58 29.36 -2.81
CA ALA A 114 4.01 29.14 -3.01
C ALA A 114 4.30 27.76 -3.64
N SER A 115 3.44 26.76 -3.40
CA SER A 115 3.67 25.40 -3.90
C SER A 115 3.51 25.32 -5.41
N PRO A 116 4.50 24.83 -6.18
CA PRO A 116 4.38 24.62 -7.63
C PRO A 116 3.51 23.40 -7.98
N THR A 117 3.25 22.52 -7.01
CA THR A 117 2.42 21.31 -7.14
C THR A 117 1.17 21.45 -6.29
N VAL A 118 0.03 20.98 -6.80
CA VAL A 118 -1.25 21.06 -6.09
C VAL A 118 -2.05 19.78 -6.26
N ILE A 119 -2.71 19.36 -5.18
CA ILE A 119 -3.76 18.33 -5.17
C ILE A 119 -5.02 18.98 -4.60
N VAL A 120 -6.17 18.82 -5.26
CA VAL A 120 -7.45 19.43 -4.86
C VAL A 120 -8.54 18.36 -4.75
N ASP A 121 -9.26 18.33 -3.63
CA ASP A 121 -10.54 17.63 -3.53
C ASP A 121 -11.56 18.39 -4.38
N MET A 122 -12.01 17.80 -5.50
CA MET A 122 -12.86 18.50 -6.45
C MET A 122 -14.28 18.76 -5.92
N ALA A 123 -14.72 18.04 -4.89
CA ALA A 123 -16.04 18.24 -4.29
C ALA A 123 -16.04 19.46 -3.36
N THR A 124 -14.96 19.69 -2.62
CA THR A 124 -14.87 20.79 -1.65
C THR A 124 -14.07 22.00 -2.15
N GLY A 125 -13.22 21.83 -3.15
CA GLY A 125 -12.25 22.83 -3.58
C GLY A 125 -11.06 22.98 -2.63
N GLU A 126 -10.96 22.14 -1.60
CA GLU A 126 -9.87 22.20 -0.62
C GLU A 126 -8.57 21.62 -1.21
N ARG A 127 -7.45 22.31 -0.94
CA ARG A 127 -6.12 21.79 -1.27
C ARG A 127 -5.73 20.70 -0.27
N VAL A 128 -5.21 19.59 -0.78
CA VAL A 128 -4.71 18.48 0.03
C VAL A 128 -3.23 18.71 0.35
N ALA A 129 -2.91 18.66 1.64
CA ALA A 129 -1.54 18.73 2.12
C ALA A 129 -0.73 17.54 1.57
N HIS A 130 0.45 17.82 1.01
CA HIS A 130 1.34 16.83 0.40
C HIS A 130 2.79 17.30 0.51
N PHE A 131 3.72 16.39 0.27
CA PHE A 131 5.09 16.78 -0.08
C PHE A 131 5.43 16.26 -1.46
N ALA A 132 6.41 16.88 -2.10
CA ALA A 132 6.88 16.53 -3.42
C ALA A 132 8.40 16.37 -3.42
N GLU A 133 8.87 15.44 -4.23
CA GLU A 133 10.30 15.14 -4.38
C GLU A 133 10.57 14.57 -5.77
N VAL A 134 11.83 14.68 -6.18
CA VAL A 134 12.31 14.06 -7.42
C VAL A 134 13.02 12.76 -7.03
N ASP A 135 12.85 11.71 -7.83
CA ASP A 135 13.55 10.44 -7.66
C ASP A 135 15.07 10.64 -7.71
N VAL A 136 15.73 10.68 -6.56
CA VAL A 136 17.19 10.81 -6.48
C VAL A 136 17.92 9.47 -6.64
N ASN A 137 17.20 8.35 -6.73
CA ASN A 137 17.78 7.02 -6.90
C ASN A 137 18.06 6.70 -8.38
N GLU A 138 17.35 7.34 -9.32
CA GLU A 138 17.69 7.30 -10.74
C GLU A 138 18.92 8.19 -11.02
N LEU A 139 20.08 7.54 -11.05
CA LEU A 139 21.39 8.17 -11.24
C LEU A 139 21.90 8.11 -12.67
N ASP A 140 21.45 7.12 -13.45
CA ASP A 140 21.95 6.87 -14.80
C ASP A 140 21.26 7.78 -15.82
N LYS A 141 20.00 8.14 -15.54
CA LYS A 141 19.17 9.00 -16.38
C LYS A 141 18.50 10.11 -15.57
N PRO A 142 19.26 11.09 -15.09
CA PRO A 142 18.73 12.18 -14.28
C PRO A 142 17.59 12.95 -14.97
N GLU A 143 17.55 12.97 -16.30
CA GLU A 143 16.49 13.58 -17.10
C GLU A 143 15.17 12.77 -17.15
N GLU A 144 15.19 11.51 -16.71
CA GLU A 144 14.01 10.62 -16.62
C GLU A 144 13.46 10.50 -15.18
N GLN A 145 14.08 11.19 -14.21
CA GLN A 145 13.67 11.13 -12.80
C GLN A 145 12.17 11.44 -12.60
N VAL A 146 11.51 10.59 -11.82
CA VAL A 146 10.10 10.73 -11.47
C VAL A 146 9.91 11.87 -10.48
N LEU A 147 8.90 12.71 -10.70
CA LEU A 147 8.36 13.63 -9.72
C LEU A 147 7.26 12.92 -8.93
N TYR A 148 7.44 12.80 -7.63
CA TYR A 148 6.44 12.31 -6.69
C TYR A 148 5.66 13.48 -6.08
N LEU A 149 4.34 13.35 -5.95
CA LEU A 149 3.54 14.10 -4.95
C LEU A 149 2.89 13.07 -4.02
N ARG A 150 3.12 13.24 -2.72
CA ARG A 150 2.72 12.30 -1.68
C ARG A 150 1.74 12.96 -0.73
N PRO A 151 0.44 12.61 -0.80
CA PRO A 151 -0.54 13.10 0.15
C PRO A 151 -0.08 12.83 1.59
N ALA A 152 -0.11 13.86 2.43
CA ALA A 152 0.29 13.77 3.84
C ALA A 152 -0.74 13.01 4.69
N VAL A 153 -1.94 12.81 4.15
CA VAL A 153 -3.03 12.03 4.72
C VAL A 153 -3.62 11.13 3.65
N ARG A 154 -4.23 10.02 4.08
CA ARG A 154 -5.05 9.18 3.21
C ARG A 154 -6.12 10.05 2.52
N LEU A 155 -6.23 9.94 1.20
CA LEU A 155 -7.32 10.55 0.46
C LEU A 155 -8.65 9.89 0.87
N LYS A 156 -9.76 10.63 0.78
CA LYS A 156 -11.09 10.07 0.98
C LYS A 156 -11.39 9.04 -0.11
N GLY A 157 -12.03 7.93 0.24
CA GLY A 157 -12.56 6.97 -0.74
C GLY A 157 -13.73 7.57 -1.52
N ASN A 158 -14.01 7.00 -2.70
CA ASN A 158 -15.07 7.46 -3.59
C ASN A 158 -15.07 8.99 -3.80
N THR A 159 -13.89 9.56 -4.02
CA THR A 159 -13.70 11.01 -4.14
C THR A 159 -12.81 11.31 -5.34
N ARG A 160 -13.17 12.37 -6.07
CA ARG A 160 -12.44 12.81 -7.25
C ARG A 160 -11.44 13.90 -6.88
N TYR A 161 -10.19 13.73 -7.29
CA TYR A 161 -9.12 14.67 -7.04
C TYR A 161 -8.53 15.19 -8.34
N ALA A 162 -8.22 16.49 -8.37
CA ALA A 162 -7.42 17.10 -9.42
C ALA A 162 -5.97 17.27 -8.95
N VAL A 163 -5.03 16.99 -9.84
CA VAL A 163 -3.61 17.29 -9.68
C VAL A 163 -3.23 18.38 -10.68
N ALA A 164 -2.47 19.36 -10.23
CA ALA A 164 -1.97 20.44 -11.07
C ALA A 164 -0.48 20.70 -10.83
N ILE A 165 0.26 20.82 -11.94
CA ILE A 165 1.65 21.29 -11.95
C ILE A 165 1.67 22.68 -12.57
N LYS A 166 2.14 23.68 -11.80
CA LYS A 166 2.17 25.08 -12.24
C LYS A 166 3.44 25.40 -13.02
N LYS A 167 3.36 26.41 -13.89
CA LYS A 167 4.48 26.97 -14.67
C LYS A 167 5.61 27.57 -13.82
N THR A 168 5.39 27.73 -12.52
CA THR A 168 6.42 28.13 -11.55
C THR A 168 7.43 27.01 -11.28
N LEU A 169 7.10 25.74 -11.59
CA LEU A 169 8.05 24.65 -11.57
C LEU A 169 8.99 24.76 -12.78
N ARG A 170 10.29 24.51 -12.56
CA ARG A 170 11.33 24.65 -13.57
C ARG A 170 11.93 23.29 -13.92
N ASP A 171 12.48 23.21 -15.13
CA ASP A 171 13.35 22.10 -15.51
C ASP A 171 14.71 22.21 -14.80
N LYS A 172 15.53 21.16 -14.89
CA LYS A 172 16.87 21.12 -14.29
C LYS A 172 17.85 22.20 -14.80
N ALA A 173 17.59 22.77 -15.97
CA ALA A 173 18.37 23.86 -16.55
C ALA A 173 17.84 25.26 -16.15
N GLY A 174 16.79 25.32 -15.31
CA GLY A 174 16.12 26.56 -14.88
C GLY A 174 15.10 27.11 -15.89
N GLY A 175 14.80 26.37 -16.94
CA GLY A 175 13.85 26.70 -18.00
C GLY A 175 12.39 26.37 -17.65
N GLU A 176 11.49 26.65 -18.60
CA GLU A 176 10.08 26.27 -18.51
C GLU A 176 9.89 24.78 -18.83
N LEU A 177 9.11 24.08 -18.01
CA LEU A 177 8.71 22.71 -18.34
C LEU A 177 7.78 22.69 -19.56
N PRO A 178 7.99 21.77 -20.51
CA PRO A 178 7.13 21.66 -21.66
C PRO A 178 5.76 21.08 -21.26
N SER A 179 4.67 21.75 -21.65
CA SER A 179 3.34 21.15 -21.54
C SER A 179 3.22 19.95 -22.50
N PRO A 180 2.59 18.84 -22.09
CA PRO A 180 2.27 17.74 -23.00
C PRO A 180 1.32 18.18 -24.11
N ALA A 181 1.46 17.61 -25.32
CA ALA A 181 0.60 17.95 -26.45
C ALA A 181 -0.87 17.61 -26.19
N GLY A 182 -1.14 16.46 -25.57
CA GLY A 182 -2.49 16.08 -25.15
C GLY A 182 -3.10 17.08 -24.17
N PHE A 183 -2.33 17.54 -23.19
CA PHE A 183 -2.81 18.55 -22.24
C PHE A 183 -3.13 19.89 -22.92
N ARG A 184 -2.30 20.37 -23.84
CA ARG A 184 -2.59 21.60 -24.60
C ARG A 184 -3.90 21.51 -25.39
N ALA A 185 -4.17 20.36 -26.02
CA ALA A 185 -5.43 20.12 -26.72
C ALA A 185 -6.63 20.21 -25.76
N MET A 186 -6.54 19.53 -24.61
CA MET A 186 -7.59 19.58 -23.58
C MET A 186 -7.77 20.99 -22.99
N GLN A 187 -6.68 21.72 -22.78
CA GLN A 187 -6.70 23.11 -22.31
C GLN A 187 -7.39 24.03 -23.33
N GLY A 188 -7.24 23.77 -24.63
CA GLY A 188 -7.94 24.46 -25.72
C GLY A 188 -9.40 24.05 -25.92
N GLY A 189 -9.82 22.90 -25.37
CA GLY A 189 -11.14 22.30 -25.61
C GLY A 189 -11.22 21.44 -26.88
N ASP A 190 -10.07 21.15 -27.49
CA ASP A 190 -9.94 20.41 -28.74
C ASP A 190 -9.85 18.89 -28.49
N ALA A 191 -10.08 18.09 -29.54
CA ALA A 191 -9.73 16.67 -29.49
C ALA A 191 -8.21 16.51 -29.54
N SER A 192 -7.67 15.58 -28.76
CA SER A 192 -6.24 15.25 -28.76
C SER A 192 -5.84 14.34 -29.92
N GLY A 193 -6.80 13.62 -30.52
CA GLY A 193 -6.51 12.55 -31.47
C GLY A 193 -5.98 11.27 -30.79
N HIS A 194 -6.05 11.20 -29.45
CA HIS A 194 -5.70 10.04 -28.66
C HIS A 194 -6.95 9.46 -28.00
N ALA A 195 -7.36 8.25 -28.40
CA ALA A 195 -8.66 7.69 -28.06
C ALA A 195 -8.96 7.66 -26.55
N ARG A 196 -8.00 7.26 -25.70
CA ARG A 196 -8.22 7.21 -24.24
C ARG A 196 -8.33 8.58 -23.60
N LEU A 197 -7.57 9.56 -24.11
CA LEU A 197 -7.64 10.92 -23.58
C LEU A 197 -8.94 11.61 -24.04
N ASP A 198 -9.32 11.39 -25.29
CA ASP A 198 -10.58 11.91 -25.84
C ASP A 198 -11.81 11.29 -25.16
N HIS A 199 -11.73 10.03 -24.73
CA HIS A 199 -12.78 9.37 -23.94
C HIS A 199 -13.10 10.14 -22.64
N VAL A 200 -12.07 10.73 -22.02
CA VAL A 200 -12.21 11.48 -20.76
C VAL A 200 -12.27 12.99 -20.96
N ARG A 201 -12.34 13.49 -22.20
CA ARG A 201 -12.30 14.94 -22.50
C ARG A 201 -13.34 15.76 -21.74
N ALA A 202 -14.55 15.20 -21.55
CA ALA A 202 -15.64 15.88 -20.85
C ALA A 202 -15.32 16.21 -19.38
N ARG A 203 -14.31 15.55 -18.80
CA ARG A 203 -13.85 15.75 -17.42
C ARG A 203 -13.05 17.04 -17.22
N PHE A 204 -12.39 17.53 -18.27
CA PHE A 204 -11.46 18.66 -18.17
C PHE A 204 -12.11 19.99 -17.79
N PRO A 205 -13.28 20.40 -18.36
CA PRO A 205 -13.95 21.62 -17.93
C PRO A 205 -14.28 21.63 -16.43
N GLU A 206 -14.75 20.50 -15.89
CA GLU A 206 -15.05 20.36 -14.45
C GLU A 206 -13.78 20.43 -13.60
N MET A 207 -12.70 19.76 -14.03
CA MET A 207 -11.40 19.83 -13.37
C MET A 207 -10.86 21.27 -13.34
N PHE A 208 -10.90 21.98 -14.46
CA PHE A 208 -10.45 23.38 -14.51
C PHE A 208 -11.32 24.30 -13.64
N ALA A 209 -12.62 24.07 -13.55
CA ALA A 209 -13.50 24.82 -12.67
C ALA A 209 -13.19 24.57 -11.18
N ALA A 210 -12.90 23.32 -10.80
CA ALA A 210 -12.48 22.96 -9.44
C ALA A 210 -11.13 23.60 -9.08
N LEU A 211 -10.14 23.54 -10.00
CA LEU A 211 -8.84 24.20 -9.83
C LEU A 211 -9.00 25.72 -9.69
N ALA A 212 -9.85 26.35 -10.51
CA ALA A 212 -10.12 27.79 -10.41
C ALA A 212 -10.78 28.17 -9.08
N THR A 213 -11.68 27.35 -8.56
CA THR A 213 -12.28 27.53 -7.22
C THR A 213 -11.22 27.47 -6.12
N ALA A 214 -10.21 26.61 -6.31
CA ALA A 214 -9.05 26.52 -5.43
C ALA A 214 -7.97 27.60 -5.72
N GLY A 215 -8.26 28.60 -6.55
CA GLY A 215 -7.37 29.73 -6.86
C GLY A 215 -6.27 29.43 -7.87
N ILE A 216 -6.39 28.37 -8.68
CA ILE A 216 -5.38 27.95 -9.66
C ILE A 216 -5.92 28.21 -11.06
N ALA A 217 -5.33 29.18 -11.77
CA ALA A 217 -5.80 29.55 -13.11
C ALA A 217 -5.38 28.51 -14.15
N LYS A 218 -6.29 28.24 -15.11
CA LYS A 218 -6.04 27.30 -16.22
C LYS A 218 -4.75 27.63 -16.98
N ASP A 219 -4.47 28.92 -17.19
CA ASP A 219 -3.35 29.38 -18.01
C ASP A 219 -2.01 29.33 -17.26
N ASP A 220 -2.00 29.04 -15.96
CA ASP A 220 -0.81 28.89 -15.13
C ASP A 220 -0.29 27.44 -15.07
N LEU A 221 -0.92 26.52 -15.80
CA LEU A 221 -0.65 25.10 -15.73
C LEU A 221 0.35 24.63 -16.80
N VAL A 222 1.28 23.76 -16.39
CA VAL A 222 2.10 22.94 -17.30
C VAL A 222 1.30 21.71 -17.71
N VAL A 223 0.71 21.02 -16.73
CA VAL A 223 -0.18 19.87 -16.90
C VAL A 223 -1.13 19.78 -15.71
N ALA A 224 -2.36 19.33 -15.96
CA ALA A 224 -3.31 18.93 -14.93
C ALA A 224 -4.11 17.71 -15.41
N PHE A 225 -4.50 16.88 -14.46
CA PHE A 225 -5.29 15.68 -14.66
C PHE A 225 -6.06 15.39 -13.38
N ASP A 226 -7.05 14.53 -13.48
CA ASP A 226 -7.86 14.10 -12.36
C ASP A 226 -7.94 12.58 -12.28
N PHE A 227 -8.40 12.07 -11.14
CA PHE A 227 -8.65 10.65 -10.92
C PHE A 227 -9.68 10.45 -9.81
N ASP A 228 -10.36 9.31 -9.82
CA ASP A 228 -11.25 8.90 -8.73
C ASP A 228 -10.58 7.87 -7.83
N THR A 229 -10.72 8.03 -6.52
CA THR A 229 -10.31 7.03 -5.55
C THR A 229 -11.35 5.92 -5.45
N ALA A 230 -10.88 4.69 -5.20
CA ALA A 230 -11.74 3.55 -4.94
C ALA A 230 -12.61 3.80 -3.70
N ASP A 231 -13.77 3.15 -3.70
CA ASP A 231 -14.70 3.18 -2.58
C ASP A 231 -14.16 2.39 -1.37
N ASP A 232 -14.33 2.94 -0.17
CA ASP A 232 -13.78 2.39 1.07
C ASP A 232 -14.38 1.02 1.42
N ASP A 233 -15.68 0.83 1.20
CA ASP A 233 -16.35 -0.46 1.47
C ASP A 233 -15.80 -1.54 0.54
N THR A 234 -15.57 -1.22 -0.74
CA THR A 234 -14.98 -2.18 -1.69
C THR A 234 -13.52 -2.53 -1.37
N LEU A 235 -12.74 -1.59 -0.82
CA LEU A 235 -11.36 -1.84 -0.41
C LEU A 235 -11.28 -2.74 0.84
N MET A 236 -12.24 -2.60 1.75
CA MET A 236 -12.28 -3.35 3.01
C MET A 236 -13.07 -4.66 2.93
N ALA A 237 -13.86 -4.89 1.86
CA ALA A 237 -14.75 -6.04 1.74
C ALA A 237 -14.04 -7.39 1.94
N ASP A 238 -12.95 -7.65 1.22
CA ASP A 238 -12.19 -8.90 1.34
C ASP A 238 -11.50 -9.04 2.72
N PRO A 239 -10.76 -8.03 3.22
CA PRO A 239 -10.27 -7.99 4.61
C PRO A 239 -11.32 -8.32 5.68
N LEU A 240 -12.50 -7.70 5.61
CA LEU A 240 -13.59 -7.90 6.56
C LEU A 240 -14.16 -9.32 6.43
N ALA A 241 -14.38 -9.80 5.19
CA ALA A 241 -14.85 -11.16 4.96
C ALA A 241 -13.86 -12.22 5.47
N ALA A 242 -12.55 -12.02 5.25
CA ALA A 242 -11.51 -12.91 5.77
C ALA A 242 -11.53 -12.97 7.30
N ARG A 243 -11.59 -11.81 7.97
CA ARG A 243 -11.74 -11.72 9.42
C ARG A 243 -13.01 -12.43 9.88
N ASP A 244 -14.17 -12.08 9.33
CA ASP A 244 -15.46 -12.54 9.81
C ASP A 244 -15.61 -14.06 9.64
N ALA A 245 -15.21 -14.59 8.48
CA ALA A 245 -15.23 -16.02 8.22
C ALA A 245 -14.32 -16.79 9.19
N ALA A 246 -13.09 -16.30 9.42
CA ALA A 246 -12.17 -16.95 10.34
C ALA A 246 -12.65 -16.86 11.80
N MET A 247 -13.09 -15.68 12.25
CA MET A 247 -13.50 -15.45 13.63
C MET A 247 -14.81 -16.16 13.97
N ALA A 248 -15.69 -16.43 12.99
CA ALA A 248 -16.85 -17.29 13.18
C ALA A 248 -16.46 -18.74 13.52
N VAL A 249 -15.39 -19.27 12.92
CA VAL A 249 -14.86 -20.61 13.22
C VAL A 249 -14.12 -20.63 14.56
N VAL A 250 -13.34 -19.58 14.84
CA VAL A 250 -12.57 -19.47 16.09
C VAL A 250 -13.46 -19.32 17.32
N GLY A 251 -14.56 -18.56 17.21
CA GLY A 251 -15.43 -18.24 18.33
C GLY A 251 -14.68 -17.61 19.50
N ASN A 252 -14.85 -18.17 20.70
CA ASN A 252 -14.15 -17.70 21.92
C ASN A 252 -12.72 -18.25 22.05
N GLY A 253 -12.28 -19.14 21.15
CA GLY A 253 -10.96 -19.77 21.19
C GLY A 253 -10.89 -21.12 21.90
N ASP A 254 -11.98 -21.61 22.50
CA ASP A 254 -12.01 -22.88 23.25
C ASP A 254 -11.79 -24.12 22.36
N GLY A 255 -12.13 -24.00 21.06
CA GLY A 255 -11.92 -25.05 20.06
C GLY A 255 -10.52 -25.09 19.47
N ILE A 256 -9.64 -24.13 19.81
CA ILE A 256 -8.32 -24.05 19.21
C ILE A 256 -7.41 -25.15 19.80
N SER A 257 -6.89 -26.00 18.93
CA SER A 257 -5.87 -26.99 19.25
C SER A 257 -4.48 -26.35 19.24
N TYR A 258 -3.66 -26.71 20.21
CA TYR A 258 -2.26 -26.32 20.27
C TYR A 258 -1.41 -27.46 20.84
N THR A 259 -0.11 -27.44 20.55
CA THR A 259 0.87 -28.36 21.10
C THR A 259 2.07 -27.57 21.60
N VAL A 260 2.41 -27.70 22.89
CA VAL A 260 3.67 -27.17 23.43
C VAL A 260 4.82 -27.99 22.84
N LYS A 261 5.74 -27.30 22.15
CA LYS A 261 6.90 -27.91 21.50
C LYS A 261 8.14 -27.87 22.41
N SER A 262 8.29 -26.80 23.18
CA SER A 262 9.35 -26.70 24.18
C SER A 262 8.98 -25.74 25.31
N GLU A 263 9.54 -25.99 26.48
CA GLU A 263 9.43 -25.11 27.65
C GLU A 263 10.80 -25.06 28.34
N MET A 264 11.30 -23.84 28.55
CA MET A 264 12.52 -23.56 29.29
C MET A 264 12.16 -22.91 30.62
N MET A 265 12.48 -23.59 31.71
CA MET A 265 12.29 -23.10 33.07
C MET A 265 13.48 -22.25 33.52
N ASN A 266 13.18 -21.10 34.12
CA ASN A 266 14.17 -20.16 34.68
C ASN A 266 15.37 -19.87 33.75
N PRO A 267 15.14 -19.49 32.48
CA PRO A 267 16.22 -19.32 31.50
C PRO A 267 17.18 -18.19 31.87
N GLU A 268 16.71 -17.18 32.62
CA GLU A 268 17.53 -16.10 33.18
C GLU A 268 16.84 -15.48 34.40
N ALA A 269 17.59 -14.70 35.20
CA ALA A 269 17.02 -13.95 36.32
C ALA A 269 15.89 -13.02 35.86
N GLY A 270 14.73 -13.14 36.51
CA GLY A 270 13.53 -12.35 36.21
C GLY A 270 12.62 -12.93 35.13
N ILE A 271 12.99 -14.05 34.49
CA ILE A 271 12.13 -14.80 33.57
C ILE A 271 11.84 -16.18 34.15
N ALA A 272 10.57 -16.50 34.39
CA ALA A 272 10.16 -17.79 34.90
C ALA A 272 10.14 -18.86 33.81
N ARG A 273 9.62 -18.52 32.63
CA ARG A 273 9.43 -19.49 31.53
C ARG A 273 9.60 -18.85 30.17
N ILE A 274 10.15 -19.61 29.22
CA ILE A 274 10.02 -19.37 27.79
C ILE A 274 9.42 -20.63 27.16
N ILE A 275 8.28 -20.49 26.50
CA ILE A 275 7.52 -21.60 25.91
C ILE A 275 7.43 -21.38 24.41
N ARG A 276 7.59 -22.44 23.61
CA ARG A 276 7.25 -22.45 22.19
C ARG A 276 6.13 -23.45 21.94
N LEU A 277 5.18 -23.08 21.09
CA LEU A 277 4.03 -23.90 20.75
C LEU A 277 3.69 -23.78 19.26
N GLU A 278 2.96 -24.77 18.79
CA GLU A 278 2.26 -24.76 17.50
C GLU A 278 0.76 -24.72 17.78
N TYR A 279 -0.01 -23.99 16.97
CA TYR A 279 -1.47 -23.91 17.09
C TYR A 279 -2.16 -23.96 15.73
N VAL A 280 -3.42 -24.41 15.76
CA VAL A 280 -4.28 -24.53 14.59
C VAL A 280 -5.06 -23.23 14.38
N THR A 281 -5.17 -22.81 13.12
CA THR A 281 -5.85 -21.56 12.71
C THR A 281 -6.67 -21.81 11.44
N PRO A 282 -7.84 -21.15 11.27
CA PRO A 282 -8.62 -21.25 10.03
C PRO A 282 -7.79 -20.85 8.81
N GLN A 283 -7.94 -21.60 7.72
CA GLN A 283 -7.27 -21.28 6.47
C GLN A 283 -8.20 -20.49 5.55
N ILE A 284 -7.86 -19.24 5.28
CA ILE A 284 -8.60 -18.31 4.39
C ILE A 284 -7.86 -18.02 3.08
N ALA A 285 -6.59 -18.41 2.95
CA ALA A 285 -5.81 -18.26 1.71
C ALA A 285 -5.03 -19.53 1.36
N ASP A 286 -4.79 -19.69 0.07
CA ASP A 286 -3.88 -20.68 -0.46
C ASP A 286 -2.43 -20.32 -0.07
N LEU A 287 -1.77 -21.25 0.63
CA LEU A 287 -0.44 -21.02 1.18
C LEU A 287 0.66 -20.99 0.10
N THR A 288 0.36 -21.44 -1.12
CA THR A 288 1.26 -21.35 -2.29
C THR A 288 1.14 -20.01 -3.02
N GLY A 289 0.35 -19.07 -2.51
CA GLY A 289 0.23 -17.72 -3.05
C GLY A 289 -0.76 -17.61 -4.22
N LYS A 290 -1.75 -18.51 -4.31
CA LYS A 290 -2.84 -18.39 -5.31
C LYS A 290 -3.95 -17.42 -4.88
N GLY A 291 -3.89 -16.92 -3.65
CA GLY A 291 -4.83 -15.95 -3.12
C GLY A 291 -5.85 -16.52 -2.14
N PHE A 292 -6.87 -15.73 -1.83
CA PHE A 292 -7.96 -16.11 -0.93
C PHE A 292 -8.73 -17.32 -1.45
N HIS A 293 -9.15 -18.18 -0.53
CA HIS A 293 -10.19 -19.15 -0.80
C HIS A 293 -11.51 -18.41 -0.95
N ARG A 294 -12.23 -18.66 -2.05
CA ARG A 294 -13.49 -17.97 -2.36
C ARG A 294 -14.63 -18.97 -2.55
N GLY A 295 -15.79 -18.63 -2.01
CA GLY A 295 -17.03 -19.39 -2.19
C GLY A 295 -17.61 -19.22 -3.60
N SER A 296 -18.74 -19.89 -3.86
CA SER A 296 -19.47 -19.74 -5.13
C SER A 296 -20.03 -18.32 -5.35
N ASP A 297 -20.14 -17.53 -4.28
CA ASP A 297 -20.52 -16.12 -4.29
C ASP A 297 -19.33 -15.15 -4.49
N GLY A 298 -18.11 -15.68 -4.64
CA GLY A 298 -16.88 -14.91 -4.82
C GLY A 298 -16.31 -14.29 -3.54
N LYS A 299 -16.97 -14.44 -2.39
CA LYS A 299 -16.49 -13.91 -1.11
C LYS A 299 -15.43 -14.80 -0.49
N VAL A 300 -14.53 -14.19 0.28
CA VAL A 300 -13.52 -14.92 1.06
C VAL A 300 -14.21 -15.90 2.01
N MET A 301 -13.71 -17.14 2.07
CA MET A 301 -14.22 -18.19 2.93
C MET A 301 -13.10 -18.93 3.66
N VAL A 302 -13.44 -19.59 4.77
CA VAL A 302 -12.56 -20.58 5.38
C VAL A 302 -12.65 -21.88 4.60
N ASN A 303 -11.50 -22.45 4.23
CA ASN A 303 -11.38 -23.75 3.60
C ASN A 303 -10.37 -24.61 4.38
N GLY A 304 -10.85 -25.29 5.42
CA GLY A 304 -10.01 -26.11 6.29
C GLY A 304 -9.23 -25.30 7.31
N THR A 305 -8.12 -25.88 7.76
CA THR A 305 -7.26 -25.32 8.81
C THR A 305 -5.80 -25.48 8.43
N THR A 306 -4.95 -24.58 8.94
CA THR A 306 -3.50 -24.67 8.85
C THR A 306 -2.87 -24.58 10.25
N THR A 307 -1.56 -24.80 10.37
CA THR A 307 -0.81 -24.63 11.61
C THR A 307 0.21 -23.50 11.50
N THR A 308 0.46 -22.83 12.62
CA THR A 308 1.53 -21.85 12.76
C THR A 308 2.09 -21.88 14.17
N ILE A 309 3.13 -21.11 14.43
CA ILE A 309 3.91 -21.16 15.67
C ILE A 309 3.76 -19.89 16.49
N ALA A 310 3.92 -20.03 17.80
CA ALA A 310 3.97 -18.92 18.74
C ALA A 310 4.95 -19.21 19.88
N SER A 311 5.34 -18.16 20.59
CA SER A 311 6.13 -18.29 21.81
C SER A 311 5.60 -17.40 22.92
N ILE A 312 5.91 -17.77 24.16
CA ILE A 312 5.46 -17.09 25.36
C ILE A 312 6.66 -16.82 26.25
N VAL A 313 6.85 -15.56 26.64
CA VAL A 313 7.81 -15.14 27.67
C VAL A 313 7.04 -14.80 28.93
N VAL A 314 7.30 -15.52 30.03
CA VAL A 314 6.64 -15.32 31.32
C VAL A 314 7.65 -14.71 32.31
N PRO A 315 7.48 -13.43 32.72
CA PRO A 315 8.37 -12.84 33.72
C PRO A 315 8.10 -13.41 35.11
N SER A 316 9.12 -13.50 35.96
CA SER A 316 9.02 -14.10 37.31
C SER A 316 8.04 -13.38 38.24
N CYS A 317 7.71 -12.12 37.97
CA CYS A 317 6.73 -11.37 38.74
C CYS A 317 5.28 -11.81 38.45
N ALA A 318 5.01 -12.49 37.33
CA ALA A 318 3.69 -12.98 36.97
C ALA A 318 3.36 -14.21 37.82
N THR A 319 2.44 -14.04 38.76
CA THR A 319 2.04 -15.10 39.71
C THR A 319 0.53 -15.08 39.88
N THR A 320 -0.03 -16.09 40.56
CA THR A 320 -1.46 -16.10 40.89
C THR A 320 -1.87 -14.94 41.80
N GLY A 321 -0.94 -14.42 42.62
CA GLY A 321 -1.13 -13.23 43.45
C GLY A 321 -0.83 -11.90 42.75
N ASN A 322 -0.12 -11.92 41.62
CA ASN A 322 0.18 -10.76 40.79
C ASN A 322 -0.07 -11.10 39.32
N LYS A 323 -1.35 -11.03 38.92
CA LYS A 323 -1.78 -11.38 37.57
C LYS A 323 -1.27 -10.36 36.55
N ALA A 324 -0.40 -10.83 35.67
CA ALA A 324 0.20 -10.04 34.60
C ALA A 324 -0.80 -9.77 33.46
N GLY A 325 -0.59 -8.68 32.70
CA GLY A 325 -1.25 -8.53 31.41
C GLY A 325 -0.63 -9.44 30.34
N ILE A 326 -1.34 -9.61 29.23
CA ILE A 326 -0.89 -10.32 28.04
C ILE A 326 -0.57 -9.29 26.96
N VAL A 327 0.62 -9.38 26.36
CA VAL A 327 1.03 -8.55 25.22
C VAL A 327 1.23 -9.46 24.03
N ILE A 328 0.36 -9.34 23.03
CA ILE A 328 0.54 -9.97 21.72
C ILE A 328 1.64 -9.20 20.98
N TYR A 329 2.67 -9.90 20.51
CA TYR A 329 3.85 -9.32 19.91
C TYR A 329 4.04 -9.74 18.45
N GLY A 330 4.26 -8.77 17.56
CA GLY A 330 4.63 -8.99 16.16
C GLY A 330 6.08 -8.57 15.88
N HIS A 331 6.82 -9.44 15.20
CA HIS A 331 8.25 -9.24 14.88
C HIS A 331 8.50 -8.25 13.73
N GLY A 332 9.77 -7.86 13.55
CA GLY A 332 10.26 -6.96 12.50
C GLY A 332 10.31 -7.57 11.09
N PHE A 333 10.78 -6.78 10.12
CA PHE A 333 10.73 -7.07 8.68
C PHE A 333 11.47 -8.36 8.31
N PHE A 334 10.76 -9.34 7.74
CA PHE A 334 11.26 -10.71 7.50
C PHE A 334 11.96 -11.33 8.72
N GLY A 335 11.52 -10.94 9.92
CA GLY A 335 11.97 -11.53 11.18
C GLY A 335 11.38 -12.91 11.41
N GLY A 336 11.68 -13.47 12.57
CA GLY A 336 11.19 -14.78 12.97
C GLY A 336 10.71 -14.78 14.42
N LEU A 337 10.16 -15.93 14.83
CA LEU A 337 9.62 -16.10 16.18
C LEU A 337 10.67 -15.83 17.28
N ASP A 338 11.94 -16.10 17.01
CA ASP A 338 13.04 -15.91 17.96
C ASP A 338 13.17 -14.47 18.44
N GLU A 339 12.82 -13.49 17.61
CA GLU A 339 12.80 -12.09 17.98
C GLU A 339 11.89 -11.84 19.20
N SER A 340 10.74 -12.52 19.24
CA SER A 340 9.77 -12.40 20.34
C SER A 340 10.24 -13.02 21.67
N THR A 341 11.40 -13.68 21.68
CA THR A 341 12.08 -14.19 22.88
C THR A 341 13.43 -13.53 23.12
N GLY A 342 13.79 -12.56 22.29
CA GLY A 342 15.06 -11.82 22.34
C GLY A 342 15.23 -11.00 23.60
N GLY A 343 16.48 -10.59 23.88
CA GLY A 343 16.84 -9.92 25.13
C GLY A 343 16.04 -8.65 25.44
N TYR A 344 15.69 -7.86 24.42
CA TYR A 344 14.88 -6.65 24.62
C TYR A 344 13.42 -6.97 24.97
N ILE A 345 12.82 -8.02 24.39
CA ILE A 345 11.47 -8.48 24.76
C ILE A 345 11.47 -9.03 26.19
N ARG A 346 12.48 -9.81 26.57
CA ARG A 346 12.62 -10.27 27.95
C ARG A 346 12.80 -9.10 28.91
N SER A 347 13.53 -8.07 28.50
CA SER A 347 13.71 -6.84 29.29
C SER A 347 12.39 -6.07 29.45
N PHE A 348 11.61 -5.95 28.37
CA PHE A 348 10.27 -5.39 28.39
C PHE A 348 9.31 -6.18 29.31
N ALA A 349 9.30 -7.50 29.20
CA ALA A 349 8.46 -8.37 30.05
C ALA A 349 8.81 -8.20 31.54
N LYS A 350 10.10 -8.16 31.87
CA LYS A 350 10.59 -7.88 33.24
C LYS A 350 10.17 -6.50 33.73
N ALA A 351 10.42 -5.46 32.93
CA ALA A 351 10.18 -4.07 33.34
C ALA A 351 8.70 -3.74 33.52
N THR A 352 7.82 -4.37 32.73
CA THR A 352 6.39 -4.07 32.72
C THR A 352 5.53 -5.09 33.47
N CYS A 353 6.13 -6.19 33.90
CA CYS A 353 5.44 -7.35 34.45
C CYS A 353 4.26 -7.84 33.58
N ASN A 354 4.52 -8.03 32.29
CA ASN A 354 3.55 -8.60 31.35
C ASN A 354 4.10 -9.88 30.73
N VAL A 355 3.19 -10.84 30.49
CA VAL A 355 3.47 -12.02 29.67
C VAL A 355 3.44 -11.59 28.21
N VAL A 356 4.50 -11.90 27.45
CA VAL A 356 4.57 -11.57 26.03
C VAL A 356 4.30 -12.83 25.21
N VAL A 357 3.35 -12.77 24.28
CA VAL A 357 2.97 -13.85 23.39
C VAL A 357 3.29 -13.44 21.96
N GLY A 358 4.38 -13.97 21.41
CA GLY A 358 4.84 -13.68 20.06
C GLY A 358 4.19 -14.56 19.01
N GLY A 359 3.74 -13.96 17.91
CA GLY A 359 3.29 -14.66 16.69
C GLY A 359 4.30 -14.52 15.55
N LEU A 360 4.17 -15.39 14.54
CA LEU A 360 4.92 -15.32 13.29
C LEU A 360 4.08 -14.63 12.21
N TRP A 361 4.59 -13.56 11.59
CA TRP A 361 3.92 -12.89 10.48
C TRP A 361 4.04 -13.70 9.20
N ARG A 362 3.20 -14.73 9.06
CA ARG A 362 3.10 -15.50 7.81
C ARG A 362 2.91 -14.56 6.61
N GLY A 363 3.66 -14.80 5.55
CA GLY A 363 3.75 -13.94 4.37
C GLY A 363 4.80 -12.83 4.47
N MET A 364 5.33 -12.56 5.66
CA MET A 364 6.30 -11.50 5.96
C MET A 364 7.32 -11.93 7.04
N SER A 365 7.59 -13.23 7.16
CA SER A 365 8.58 -13.84 8.04
C SER A 365 9.81 -14.30 7.27
N ALA A 366 10.91 -14.63 7.96
CA ALA A 366 12.15 -15.09 7.32
C ALA A 366 11.94 -16.22 6.29
N ASP A 367 10.97 -17.10 6.54
CA ASP A 367 10.63 -18.22 5.65
C ASP A 367 9.92 -17.76 4.36
N ASP A 368 9.39 -16.53 4.33
CA ASP A 368 8.64 -15.95 3.21
C ASP A 368 9.51 -15.09 2.26
N VAL A 369 10.80 -14.90 2.57
CA VAL A 369 11.69 -14.02 1.78
C VAL A 369 11.75 -14.44 0.31
N ALA A 370 11.86 -15.74 0.05
CA ALA A 370 11.91 -16.26 -1.31
C ALA A 370 10.62 -15.94 -2.11
N ASP A 371 9.46 -16.09 -1.46
CA ASP A 371 8.17 -15.79 -2.07
C ASP A 371 8.01 -14.28 -2.35
N ALA A 372 8.49 -13.42 -1.43
CA ALA A 372 8.49 -11.98 -1.61
C ALA A 372 9.38 -11.54 -2.78
N VAL A 373 10.59 -12.10 -2.90
CA VAL A 373 11.49 -11.83 -4.04
C VAL A 373 10.86 -12.26 -5.36
N LEU A 374 10.21 -13.44 -5.38
CA LEU A 374 9.48 -13.91 -6.56
C LEU A 374 8.33 -12.98 -6.95
N ALA A 375 7.62 -12.42 -5.96
CA ALA A 375 6.51 -11.49 -6.19
C ALA A 375 6.97 -10.09 -6.61
N LEU A 376 8.11 -9.62 -6.10
CA LEU A 376 8.72 -8.37 -6.56
C LEU A 376 9.24 -8.48 -7.99
N ASN A 377 9.80 -9.64 -8.37
CA ASN A 377 10.21 -9.87 -9.75
C ASN A 377 9.00 -9.97 -10.69
N ASP A 378 8.00 -10.76 -10.33
CA ASP A 378 6.77 -10.94 -11.12
C ASP A 378 5.56 -10.38 -10.38
N LEU A 379 5.21 -9.13 -10.69
CA LEU A 379 4.13 -8.40 -10.03
C LEU A 379 2.75 -9.05 -10.20
N ASN A 380 2.59 -10.01 -11.13
CA ASN A 380 1.38 -10.83 -11.22
C ASN A 380 1.16 -11.70 -9.97
N LYS A 381 2.23 -12.00 -9.22
CA LYS A 381 2.16 -12.76 -7.96
C LYS A 381 1.88 -11.88 -6.73
N MET A 382 2.00 -10.56 -6.84
CA MET A 382 1.85 -9.64 -5.69
C MET A 382 0.47 -9.72 -5.04
N HIS A 383 -0.58 -9.99 -5.82
CA HIS A 383 -1.93 -10.13 -5.27
C HIS A 383 -2.03 -11.33 -4.33
N GLY A 384 -1.59 -12.50 -4.77
CA GLY A 384 -1.59 -13.72 -3.96
C GLY A 384 -0.64 -13.63 -2.76
N PHE A 385 0.49 -12.94 -2.91
CA PHE A 385 1.37 -12.58 -1.79
C PHE A 385 0.64 -11.74 -0.73
N GLY A 386 -0.04 -10.66 -1.15
CA GLY A 386 -0.81 -9.80 -0.24
C GLY A 386 -1.96 -10.53 0.45
N GLU A 387 -2.66 -11.42 -0.24
CA GLU A 387 -3.73 -12.24 0.34
C GLU A 387 -3.18 -13.31 1.32
N ARG A 388 -1.93 -13.79 1.12
CA ARG A 388 -1.23 -14.63 2.12
C ARG A 388 -0.83 -13.84 3.36
N VAL A 389 -0.49 -12.56 3.26
CA VAL A 389 -0.27 -11.70 4.44
C VAL A 389 -1.53 -11.59 5.29
N TRP A 390 -2.71 -11.57 4.66
CA TRP A 390 -3.99 -11.62 5.37
C TRP A 390 -4.24 -12.92 6.13
N GLN A 391 -3.73 -14.05 5.63
CA GLN A 391 -3.70 -15.28 6.44
C GLN A 391 -2.88 -15.07 7.73
N GLY A 392 -1.76 -14.36 7.66
CA GLY A 392 -0.99 -13.95 8.84
C GLY A 392 -1.79 -13.07 9.82
N MET A 393 -2.65 -12.19 9.33
CA MET A 393 -3.56 -11.41 10.20
C MET A 393 -4.53 -12.31 10.98
N VAL A 394 -5.12 -13.30 10.30
CA VAL A 394 -6.01 -14.29 10.92
C VAL A 394 -5.28 -15.17 11.93
N ASP A 395 -4.02 -15.51 11.67
CA ASP A 395 -3.19 -16.24 12.62
C ASP A 395 -3.03 -15.47 13.93
N PHE A 396 -2.71 -14.18 13.86
CA PHE A 396 -2.59 -13.31 15.04
C PHE A 396 -3.92 -13.11 15.79
N MET A 397 -5.05 -12.99 15.08
CA MET A 397 -6.37 -12.91 15.72
C MET A 397 -6.70 -14.21 16.45
N THR A 398 -6.39 -15.36 15.83
CA THR A 398 -6.55 -16.69 16.44
C THR A 398 -5.65 -16.84 17.67
N LEU A 399 -4.39 -16.40 17.57
CA LEU A 399 -3.44 -16.39 18.69
C LEU A 399 -3.94 -15.52 19.84
N THR A 400 -4.58 -14.39 19.55
CA THR A 400 -5.15 -13.50 20.57
C THR A 400 -6.28 -14.18 21.33
N LYS A 401 -7.18 -14.88 20.64
CA LYS A 401 -8.24 -15.69 21.28
C LYS A 401 -7.65 -16.84 22.09
N LEU A 402 -6.68 -17.55 21.53
CA LEU A 402 -6.00 -18.68 22.19
C LEU A 402 -5.25 -18.25 23.47
N ALA A 403 -4.53 -17.13 23.41
CA ALA A 403 -3.77 -16.56 24.53
C ALA A 403 -4.67 -16.16 25.70
N ARG A 404 -5.83 -15.56 25.40
CA ARG A 404 -6.82 -15.11 26.40
C ARG A 404 -7.63 -16.26 26.99
N GLY A 405 -7.88 -17.29 26.20
CA GLY A 405 -8.63 -18.48 26.59
C GLY A 405 -7.70 -19.56 27.13
N LYS A 406 -7.61 -20.68 26.40
CA LYS A 406 -6.96 -21.92 26.86
C LYS A 406 -5.53 -21.73 27.36
N LEU A 407 -4.70 -20.90 26.72
CA LEU A 407 -3.32 -20.74 27.20
C LEU A 407 -3.28 -20.03 28.56
N ALA A 408 -4.18 -19.09 28.84
CA ALA A 408 -4.26 -18.44 30.14
C ALA A 408 -4.53 -19.44 31.29
N THR A 409 -5.37 -20.43 31.02
CA THR A 409 -5.78 -21.44 32.02
C THR A 409 -4.85 -22.65 32.06
N GLU A 410 -4.58 -23.26 30.91
CA GLU A 410 -3.91 -24.56 30.79
C GLU A 410 -2.38 -24.46 30.83
N VAL A 411 -1.81 -23.40 30.23
CA VAL A 411 -0.34 -23.24 30.11
C VAL A 411 0.20 -22.24 31.11
N LEU A 412 -0.48 -21.11 31.26
CA LEU A 412 -0.03 -20.03 32.14
C LEU A 412 -0.44 -20.26 33.59
N GLY A 413 -1.38 -21.17 33.88
CA GLY A 413 -1.75 -21.54 35.25
C GLY A 413 -2.41 -20.39 36.01
N GLY A 414 -3.12 -19.50 35.32
CA GLY A 414 -3.87 -18.40 35.95
C GLY A 414 -3.01 -17.22 36.42
N VAL A 415 -1.74 -17.14 36.01
CA VAL A 415 -0.83 -16.01 36.34
C VAL A 415 -1.08 -14.75 35.50
N VAL A 416 -2.06 -14.79 34.61
CA VAL A 416 -2.45 -13.67 33.75
C VAL A 416 -3.88 -13.23 34.01
N ASP A 417 -4.15 -11.97 33.69
CA ASP A 417 -5.49 -11.40 33.57
C ASP A 417 -5.85 -11.23 32.08
N PRO A 418 -6.70 -12.11 31.51
CA PRO A 418 -7.09 -12.02 30.10
C PRO A 418 -7.84 -10.74 29.72
N ALA A 419 -8.41 -10.00 30.69
CA ALA A 419 -9.03 -8.70 30.39
C ALA A 419 -7.97 -7.66 29.98
N ARG A 420 -6.73 -7.83 30.44
CA ARG A 420 -5.58 -6.98 30.13
C ARG A 420 -4.76 -7.58 28.99
N THR A 421 -5.34 -7.62 27.79
CA THR A 421 -4.62 -8.03 26.57
C THR A 421 -4.44 -6.87 25.61
N TRP A 422 -3.20 -6.66 25.17
CA TRP A 422 -2.80 -5.55 24.32
C TRP A 422 -1.89 -6.02 23.20
N TYR A 423 -1.65 -5.15 22.23
CA TYR A 423 -0.70 -5.38 21.16
C TYR A 423 0.57 -4.54 21.33
N TYR A 424 1.72 -5.12 20.97
CA TYR A 424 2.97 -4.39 20.78
C TYR A 424 3.65 -4.85 19.49
N GLY A 425 3.87 -3.91 18.56
CA GLY A 425 4.55 -4.17 17.30
C GLY A 425 5.68 -3.18 17.05
N ILE A 426 6.79 -3.68 16.52
CA ILE A 426 7.98 -2.89 16.17
C ILE A 426 8.28 -3.07 14.68
N SER A 427 8.57 -1.99 13.95
CA SER A 427 8.90 -2.04 12.53
C SER A 427 7.80 -2.74 11.72
N GLN A 428 8.02 -3.93 11.15
CA GLN A 428 6.97 -4.72 10.50
C GLN A 428 5.82 -5.07 11.44
N GLY A 429 6.12 -5.30 12.73
CA GLY A 429 5.12 -5.43 13.77
C GLY A 429 4.28 -4.17 13.88
N HIS A 430 4.81 -2.97 13.65
CA HIS A 430 3.94 -1.79 13.53
C HIS A 430 3.20 -1.82 12.19
N ILE A 431 3.89 -2.00 11.06
CA ILE A 431 3.29 -1.90 9.71
C ILE A 431 2.08 -2.84 9.56
N LEU A 432 2.27 -4.13 9.82
CA LEU A 432 1.17 -5.11 9.80
C LEU A 432 0.30 -5.01 11.05
N GLY A 433 0.91 -4.73 12.22
CA GLY A 433 0.19 -4.64 13.48
C GLY A 433 -0.85 -3.53 13.54
N SER A 434 -0.67 -2.44 12.79
CA SER A 434 -1.67 -1.38 12.65
C SER A 434 -2.94 -1.91 11.97
N THR A 435 -2.78 -2.71 10.93
CA THR A 435 -3.88 -3.40 10.23
C THR A 435 -4.48 -4.48 11.13
N PHE A 436 -3.65 -5.35 11.71
CA PHE A 436 -4.11 -6.36 12.65
C PHE A 436 -4.93 -5.76 13.79
N PHE A 437 -4.45 -4.69 14.43
CA PHE A 437 -5.14 -4.02 15.53
C PHE A 437 -6.48 -3.41 15.09
N ALA A 438 -6.56 -2.84 13.88
CA ALA A 438 -7.80 -2.28 13.35
C ALA A 438 -8.86 -3.34 13.04
N TYR A 439 -8.44 -4.55 12.67
CA TYR A 439 -9.36 -5.65 12.31
C TYR A 439 -9.62 -6.63 13.45
N ASP A 440 -8.73 -6.76 14.45
CA ASP A 440 -8.93 -7.70 15.56
C ASP A 440 -10.15 -7.28 16.42
N PRO A 441 -11.10 -8.19 16.68
CA PRO A 441 -12.32 -7.86 17.42
C PRO A 441 -12.15 -7.82 18.95
N THR A 442 -10.92 -7.98 19.46
CA THR A 442 -10.64 -8.23 20.88
C THR A 442 -9.75 -7.16 21.52
N LEU A 443 -8.77 -6.66 20.78
CA LEU A 443 -7.78 -5.73 21.28
C LEU A 443 -8.34 -4.31 21.38
N THR A 444 -7.99 -3.61 22.46
CA THR A 444 -8.43 -2.24 22.71
C THR A 444 -7.28 -1.24 22.88
N ARG A 445 -6.05 -1.73 22.94
CA ARG A 445 -4.84 -0.91 23.05
C ARG A 445 -3.67 -1.55 22.33
N ALA A 446 -2.91 -0.71 21.64
CA ALA A 446 -1.69 -1.09 20.95
C ALA A 446 -0.55 -0.09 21.26
N VAL A 447 0.69 -0.58 21.19
CA VAL A 447 1.89 0.23 21.03
C VAL A 447 2.47 -0.10 19.66
N LEU A 448 2.68 0.92 18.85
CA LEU A 448 3.19 0.82 17.49
C LEU A 448 4.49 1.62 17.40
N ALA A 449 5.63 0.92 17.25
CA ALA A 449 6.95 1.53 17.32
C ALA A 449 7.68 1.47 15.98
N VAL A 450 8.32 2.58 15.58
CA VAL A 450 9.30 2.67 14.48
C VAL A 450 8.88 1.98 13.17
N GLY A 451 7.62 2.15 12.77
CA GLY A 451 7.06 1.58 11.54
C GLY A 451 6.46 2.63 10.62
N GLY A 452 5.67 2.20 9.65
CA GLY A 452 4.92 3.03 8.70
C GLY A 452 3.59 2.38 8.34
N ALA A 453 2.75 3.09 7.58
CA ALA A 453 1.41 2.60 7.20
C ALA A 453 1.22 2.48 5.67
N ASN A 454 2.01 3.18 4.86
CA ASN A 454 1.88 3.18 3.41
C ASN A 454 3.08 2.49 2.74
N TRP A 455 2.88 1.25 2.28
CA TRP A 455 3.89 0.49 1.56
C TRP A 455 4.38 1.20 0.29
N ALA A 456 3.51 1.94 -0.40
CA ALA A 456 3.92 2.68 -1.57
C ALA A 456 5.01 3.70 -1.22
N VAL A 457 4.95 4.33 -0.05
CA VAL A 457 5.94 5.31 0.41
C VAL A 457 7.22 4.65 0.92
N MET A 458 7.15 3.38 1.31
CA MET A 458 8.31 2.68 1.88
C MET A 458 9.13 1.91 0.84
N PHE A 459 8.55 1.56 -0.30
CA PHE A 459 9.23 0.93 -1.42
C PHE A 459 9.52 2.02 -2.48
N GLU A 460 10.68 2.64 -2.34
CA GLU A 460 11.27 3.59 -3.29
C GLU A 460 12.52 2.99 -3.93
#